data_AF-A0A2E2WWE9-F1
#
_entry.id   AF-A0A2E2WWE9-F1
#
_cell.length_a   1.000
_cell.length_b   1.000
_cell.length_c   1.000
_cell.angle_alpha   90.00
_cell.angle_beta   90.00
_cell.angle_gamma   90.00
#
_symmetry.space_group_name_H-M   'P 1'
#
loop_
_entity.id
_entity.type
_entity.pdbx_description
1 polymer ?
#
loop_
_entity_poly.entity_id
_entity_poly.type
_entity_poly.pdbx_seq_one_letter_code
_entity_poly.pdbx_strand_id
1 'polypeptide(L)'
;MKKLFQILAKINFSFFRNISLKDIYKTITDANVKETRKSFVLLWIIVSFTVFIVIWASVSEINQVVRANGEVTPESQVHMIQTNLTGPIEEVNIKLGDKIEKDDIIFTIARSNYFKAYLSTVEEVEARKQKVLILEDLFNKGAESQMRVIDEKLLLIDAQKRLNTATTAYNYSEVKSSVTGTVSIVNAKNIGQVVMSGDVLAEVVPDNANLRLKVQVQTKDIAFVRPDFMAKIAFTSYDMAIYGQFDGIVKTVSASTSLDADGIPFYTAIIEVDDNEIERLNDIKIQSGMQASVSIISQKRTVLSYLFNPITKLSQTALRE
;
A
#
# COMPACT_ATOMS: atom_id res chain seq x y z
N MET A 1 35.15 -2.05 -2.67
CA MET A 1 36.62 -2.15 -2.83
C MET A 1 37.42 -1.94 -1.53
N LYS A 2 37.26 -0.83 -0.76
CA LYS A 2 38.08 -0.57 0.45
C LYS A 2 37.99 -1.63 1.57
N LYS A 3 36.83 -2.25 1.80
CA LYS A 3 36.67 -3.35 2.79
C LYS A 3 37.35 -4.67 2.38
N LEU A 4 37.48 -4.94 1.08
CA LEU A 4 38.18 -6.13 0.56
C LEU A 4 39.69 -6.02 0.82
N PHE A 5 40.25 -4.82 0.64
CA PHE A 5 41.66 -4.52 0.90
C PHE A 5 42.01 -4.61 2.39
N GLN A 6 41.08 -4.23 3.29
CA GLN A 6 41.25 -4.39 4.74
C GLN A 6 41.22 -5.86 5.20
N ILE A 7 40.43 -6.72 4.55
CA ILE A 7 40.39 -8.16 4.86
C ILE A 7 41.65 -8.84 4.35
N LEU A 8 42.12 -8.49 3.14
CA LEU A 8 43.40 -8.95 2.60
C LEU A 8 44.60 -8.47 3.45
N ALA A 9 44.54 -7.26 4.03
CA ALA A 9 45.59 -6.70 4.88
C ALA A 9 45.64 -7.28 6.32
N LYS A 10 44.55 -7.92 6.80
CA LYS A 10 44.51 -8.58 8.12
C LYS A 10 44.82 -10.08 8.07
N ILE A 11 44.91 -10.67 6.87
CA ILE A 11 45.44 -12.02 6.70
C ILE A 11 46.96 -11.93 6.92
N ASN A 12 47.42 -12.50 8.03
CA ASN A 12 48.83 -12.51 8.39
C ASN A 12 49.62 -13.34 7.34
N PHE A 13 50.21 -12.66 6.37
CA PHE A 13 51.02 -13.26 5.30
C PHE A 13 52.38 -13.79 5.81
N SER A 14 52.57 -13.90 7.13
CA SER A 14 53.77 -14.48 7.76
C SER A 14 53.99 -15.95 7.37
N PHE A 15 52.93 -16.67 7.00
CA PHE A 15 53.02 -18.04 6.47
C PHE A 15 53.67 -18.10 5.08
N PHE A 16 53.49 -17.07 4.24
CA PHE A 16 54.07 -17.00 2.89
C PHE A 16 55.39 -16.22 2.84
N ARG A 17 55.76 -15.49 3.90
CA ARG A 17 57.02 -14.71 3.94
C ARG A 17 58.28 -15.57 3.98
N ASN A 18 58.14 -16.86 4.32
CA ASN A 18 59.26 -17.82 4.42
C ASN A 18 59.34 -18.83 3.26
N ILE A 19 58.46 -18.72 2.25
CA ILE A 19 58.56 -19.54 1.05
C ILE A 19 59.36 -18.74 0.02
N SER A 20 60.67 -18.90 0.03
CA SER A 20 61.54 -18.27 -0.96
C SER A 20 61.26 -18.86 -2.35
N LEU A 21 61.18 -18.02 -3.38
CA LEU A 21 61.14 -18.46 -4.79
C LEU A 21 62.32 -19.40 -5.12
N LYS A 22 63.45 -19.29 -4.40
CA LYS A 22 64.59 -20.21 -4.52
C LYS A 22 64.30 -21.60 -3.94
N ASP A 23 63.48 -21.73 -2.89
CA ASP A 23 63.14 -23.03 -2.30
C ASP A 23 62.15 -23.78 -3.21
N ILE A 24 61.24 -23.05 -3.84
CA ILE A 24 60.36 -23.58 -4.89
C ILE A 24 61.22 -24.04 -6.09
N TYR A 25 62.15 -23.20 -6.57
CA TYR A 25 63.04 -23.53 -7.69
C TYR A 25 63.99 -24.72 -7.39
N LYS A 26 64.51 -24.81 -6.16
CA LYS A 26 65.39 -25.90 -5.71
C LYS A 26 64.64 -27.23 -5.60
N THR A 27 63.41 -27.21 -5.07
CA THR A 27 62.54 -28.40 -5.03
C THR A 27 62.18 -28.91 -6.43
N ILE A 28 62.08 -28.00 -7.42
CA ILE A 28 61.86 -28.35 -8.85
C ILE A 28 63.12 -28.96 -9.50
N THR A 29 64.32 -28.66 -8.99
CA THR A 29 65.60 -28.99 -9.65
C THR A 29 66.26 -30.26 -9.09
N ASP A 30 66.11 -30.58 -7.79
CA ASP A 30 66.80 -31.71 -7.13
C ASP A 30 66.02 -33.05 -7.13
N ALA A 31 64.81 -33.12 -7.69
CA ALA A 31 64.02 -34.35 -7.72
C ALA A 31 64.06 -35.01 -9.11
N ASN A 32 64.99 -35.97 -9.31
CA ASN A 32 65.12 -36.90 -10.46
C ASN A 32 64.02 -36.76 -11.54
N VAL A 33 64.23 -35.81 -12.46
CA VAL A 33 63.18 -35.01 -13.11
C VAL A 33 62.64 -35.61 -14.43
N LYS A 34 62.58 -36.94 -14.61
CA LYS A 34 62.03 -37.53 -15.86
C LYS A 34 60.67 -38.22 -15.69
N GLU A 35 60.43 -38.84 -14.54
CA GLU A 35 59.19 -39.59 -14.27
C GLU A 35 58.15 -38.76 -13.49
N THR A 36 58.59 -37.78 -12.69
CA THR A 36 57.75 -36.94 -11.82
C THR A 36 57.31 -35.60 -12.44
N ARG A 37 57.88 -35.18 -13.57
CA ARG A 37 57.50 -33.92 -14.27
C ARG A 37 56.01 -33.84 -14.56
N LYS A 38 55.41 -34.96 -14.99
CA LYS A 38 53.99 -35.04 -15.33
C LYS A 38 53.11 -34.76 -14.10
N SER A 39 53.47 -35.32 -12.94
CA SER A 39 52.75 -35.12 -11.67
C SER A 39 52.85 -33.68 -11.15
N PHE A 40 54.02 -33.05 -11.27
CA PHE A 40 54.19 -31.64 -10.89
C PHE A 40 53.43 -30.68 -11.81
N VAL A 41 53.43 -30.93 -13.13
CA VAL A 41 52.63 -30.15 -14.09
C VAL A 41 51.13 -30.27 -13.78
N LEU A 42 50.67 -31.49 -13.46
CA LEU A 42 49.27 -31.74 -13.08
C LEU A 42 48.88 -30.98 -11.81
N LEU A 43 49.75 -30.96 -10.78
CA LEU A 43 49.53 -30.19 -9.56
C LEU A 43 49.36 -28.70 -9.84
N TRP A 44 50.26 -28.10 -10.63
CA TRP A 44 50.18 -26.67 -10.96
C TRP A 44 48.94 -26.32 -11.78
N ILE A 45 48.50 -27.22 -12.66
CA ILE A 45 47.23 -27.07 -13.38
C ILE A 45 46.05 -27.05 -12.39
N ILE A 46 46.02 -27.95 -11.41
CA ILE A 46 44.97 -27.97 -10.38
C ILE A 46 44.99 -26.67 -9.59
N VAL A 47 46.17 -26.23 -9.11
CA VAL A 47 46.29 -24.99 -8.33
C VAL A 47 45.85 -23.77 -9.15
N SER A 48 46.28 -23.68 -10.40
CA SER A 48 45.86 -22.61 -11.32
C SER A 48 44.35 -22.62 -11.55
N PHE A 49 43.76 -23.79 -11.76
CA PHE A 49 42.32 -23.96 -11.94
C PHE A 49 41.53 -23.59 -10.68
N THR A 50 42.01 -23.97 -9.49
CA THR A 50 41.39 -23.58 -8.22
C THR A 50 41.45 -22.06 -8.02
N VAL A 51 42.59 -21.43 -8.28
CA VAL A 51 42.72 -19.97 -8.20
C VAL A 51 41.78 -19.29 -9.19
N PHE A 52 41.69 -19.81 -10.41
CA PHE A 52 40.76 -19.31 -11.42
C PHE A 52 39.29 -19.41 -10.95
N ILE A 53 38.88 -20.55 -10.40
CA ILE A 53 37.52 -20.73 -9.84
C ILE A 53 37.26 -19.74 -8.71
N VAL A 54 38.21 -19.51 -7.81
CA VAL A 54 38.04 -18.58 -6.69
C VAL A 54 37.91 -17.14 -7.17
N ILE A 55 38.73 -16.73 -8.15
CA ILE A 55 38.64 -15.42 -8.78
C ILE A 55 37.29 -15.25 -9.48
N TRP A 56 36.90 -16.24 -10.29
CA TRP A 56 35.62 -16.24 -10.98
C TRP A 56 34.45 -16.19 -10.00
N ALA A 57 34.46 -17.03 -8.97
CA ALA A 57 33.40 -17.08 -7.95
C ALA A 57 33.32 -15.80 -7.12
N SER A 58 34.43 -15.06 -6.98
CA SER A 58 34.46 -13.76 -6.31
C SER A 58 33.89 -12.62 -7.15
N VAL A 59 33.89 -12.75 -8.49
CA VAL A 59 33.40 -11.70 -9.42
C VAL A 59 32.00 -12.02 -9.93
N SER A 60 31.66 -13.30 -10.07
CA SER A 60 30.37 -13.75 -10.61
C SER A 60 29.25 -13.45 -9.63
N GLU A 61 28.35 -12.55 -10.03
CA GLU A 61 27.16 -12.13 -9.29
C GLU A 61 25.94 -12.97 -9.69
N ILE A 62 25.24 -13.53 -8.70
CA ILE A 62 23.97 -14.23 -8.85
C ILE A 62 22.85 -13.43 -8.17
N ASN A 63 21.70 -13.35 -8.84
CA ASN A 63 20.51 -12.72 -8.28
C ASN A 63 19.88 -13.66 -7.24
N GLN A 64 19.68 -13.16 -6.02
CA GLN A 64 18.90 -13.88 -5.03
C GLN A 64 17.42 -13.50 -5.19
N VAL A 65 16.55 -14.51 -5.34
CA VAL A 65 15.11 -14.31 -5.50
C VAL A 65 14.39 -14.84 -4.27
N VAL A 66 13.56 -14.01 -3.66
CA VAL A 66 12.63 -14.42 -2.60
C VAL A 66 11.27 -14.66 -3.23
N ARG A 67 10.74 -15.87 -3.07
CA ARG A 67 9.39 -16.21 -3.51
C ARG A 67 8.42 -15.98 -2.36
N ALA A 68 7.33 -15.30 -2.65
CA ALA A 68 6.29 -14.97 -1.70
C ALA A 68 4.93 -15.03 -2.39
N ASN A 69 3.87 -15.24 -1.62
CA ASN A 69 2.50 -15.20 -2.12
C ASN A 69 1.88 -13.88 -1.70
N GLY A 70 1.02 -13.32 -2.54
CA GLY A 70 0.35 -12.06 -2.24
C GLY A 70 -1.10 -12.04 -2.70
N GLU A 71 -1.84 -11.11 -2.12
CA GLU A 71 -3.23 -10.84 -2.43
C GLU A 71 -3.37 -9.38 -2.85
N VAL A 72 -4.17 -9.12 -3.88
CA VAL A 72 -4.47 -7.77 -4.33
C VAL A 72 -5.43 -7.13 -3.35
N THR A 73 -5.01 -6.04 -2.73
CA THR A 73 -5.82 -5.27 -1.80
C THR A 73 -5.87 -3.81 -2.25
N PRO A 74 -7.03 -3.14 -2.20
CA PRO A 74 -7.10 -1.71 -2.46
C PRO A 74 -6.27 -0.96 -1.41
N GLU A 75 -5.44 0.00 -1.83
CA GLU A 75 -4.81 0.95 -0.90
C GLU A 75 -5.87 1.88 -0.29
N SER A 76 -6.91 2.21 -1.06
CA SER A 76 -7.96 3.14 -0.64
C SER A 76 -8.67 2.62 0.60
N GLN A 77 -8.77 3.47 1.62
CA GLN A 77 -9.63 3.21 2.76
C GLN A 77 -11.08 3.09 2.25
N VAL A 78 -11.78 2.08 2.75
CA VAL A 78 -13.21 1.92 2.53
C VAL A 78 -13.89 3.21 2.97
N HIS A 79 -14.64 3.85 2.08
CA HIS A 79 -15.35 5.08 2.39
C HIS A 79 -16.63 4.73 3.12
N MET A 80 -16.71 5.14 4.39
CA MET A 80 -17.92 4.99 5.19
C MET A 80 -18.90 6.11 4.85
N ILE A 81 -20.08 5.75 4.37
CA ILE A 81 -21.20 6.65 4.22
C ILE A 81 -21.90 6.76 5.57
N GLN A 82 -21.85 7.95 6.15
CA GLN A 82 -22.45 8.26 7.44
C GLN A 82 -23.57 9.28 7.27
N THR A 83 -24.54 9.26 8.18
CA THR A 83 -25.57 10.31 8.25
C THR A 83 -25.17 11.41 9.23
N ASN A 84 -25.48 12.66 8.89
CA ASN A 84 -25.39 13.81 9.80
C ASN A 84 -26.74 14.15 10.46
N LEU A 85 -27.76 13.33 10.24
CA LEU A 85 -29.12 13.52 10.71
C LEU A 85 -29.64 12.30 11.44
N THR A 86 -30.64 12.55 12.28
CA THR A 86 -31.34 11.53 13.05
C THR A 86 -32.77 11.42 12.53
N GLY A 87 -33.21 10.21 12.20
CA GLY A 87 -34.57 9.98 11.72
C GLY A 87 -34.79 8.58 11.15
N PRO A 88 -36.03 8.23 10.81
CA PRO A 88 -36.32 7.00 10.08
C PRO A 88 -35.79 7.07 8.65
N ILE A 89 -35.27 5.94 8.17
CA ILE A 89 -34.97 5.72 6.76
C ILE A 89 -36.29 5.63 5.98
N GLU A 90 -36.49 6.54 5.02
CA GLU A 90 -37.65 6.54 4.12
C GLU A 90 -37.38 5.68 2.88
N GLU A 91 -36.17 5.76 2.32
CA GLU A 91 -35.80 5.05 1.09
C GLU A 91 -34.35 4.55 1.15
N VAL A 92 -34.11 3.38 0.54
CA VAL A 92 -32.79 2.78 0.35
C VAL A 92 -32.63 2.45 -1.13
N ASN A 93 -31.70 3.13 -1.81
CA ASN A 93 -31.51 3.02 -3.27
C ASN A 93 -30.33 2.12 -3.66
N ILE A 94 -29.73 1.41 -2.71
CA ILE A 94 -28.55 0.57 -2.96
C ILE A 94 -28.69 -0.84 -2.40
N LYS A 95 -27.93 -1.77 -2.99
CA LYS A 95 -27.73 -3.13 -2.51
C LYS A 95 -26.24 -3.45 -2.44
N LEU A 96 -25.93 -4.52 -1.72
CA LEU A 96 -24.58 -5.08 -1.64
C LEU A 96 -24.07 -5.43 -3.04
N GLY A 97 -22.89 -4.92 -3.41
CA GLY A 97 -22.27 -5.15 -4.70
C GLY A 97 -22.73 -4.22 -5.83
N ASP A 98 -23.66 -3.29 -5.57
CA ASP A 98 -24.07 -2.31 -6.57
C ASP A 98 -22.92 -1.34 -6.87
N LYS A 99 -22.82 -0.91 -8.13
CA LYS A 99 -21.95 0.19 -8.55
C LYS A 99 -22.68 1.51 -8.35
N ILE A 100 -21.98 2.48 -7.77
CA ILE A 100 -22.49 3.82 -7.50
C ILE A 100 -21.52 4.87 -8.02
N GLU A 101 -22.07 5.97 -8.50
CA GLU A 101 -21.32 7.15 -8.92
C GLU A 101 -21.25 8.18 -7.79
N LYS A 102 -20.38 9.17 -7.98
CA LYS A 102 -20.27 10.27 -7.04
C LYS A 102 -21.56 11.08 -7.09
N ASP A 103 -22.04 11.52 -5.93
CA ASP A 103 -23.27 12.29 -5.74
C ASP A 103 -24.59 11.54 -5.95
N ASP A 104 -24.54 10.22 -6.20
CA ASP A 104 -25.74 9.37 -6.22
C ASP A 104 -26.44 9.37 -4.87
N ILE A 105 -27.78 9.45 -4.87
CA ILE A 105 -28.60 9.42 -3.65
C ILE A 105 -28.76 7.96 -3.20
N ILE A 106 -28.19 7.65 -2.05
CA ILE A 106 -28.10 6.29 -1.52
C ILE A 106 -29.22 6.03 -0.51
N PHE A 107 -29.42 6.97 0.42
CA PHE A 107 -30.42 6.89 1.47
C PHE A 107 -31.22 8.19 1.56
N THR A 108 -32.51 8.06 1.82
CA THR A 108 -33.38 9.18 2.17
C THR A 108 -33.79 9.05 3.63
N ILE A 109 -33.56 10.08 4.45
CA ILE A 109 -33.77 10.06 5.91
C ILE A 109 -34.73 11.18 6.30
N ALA A 110 -35.94 10.82 6.74
CA ALA A 110 -36.96 11.73 7.24
C ALA A 110 -37.16 13.01 6.39
N ARG A 111 -36.99 12.91 5.07
CA ARG A 111 -36.97 14.03 4.13
C ARG A 111 -38.28 14.79 4.17
N SER A 112 -39.39 14.09 4.31
CA SER A 112 -40.72 14.70 4.45
C SER A 112 -40.79 15.70 5.62
N ASN A 113 -40.24 15.32 6.78
CA ASN A 113 -40.23 16.16 7.98
C ASN A 113 -39.27 17.35 7.84
N TYR A 114 -38.06 17.11 7.31
CA TYR A 114 -37.08 18.17 7.09
C TYR A 114 -37.53 19.16 6.01
N PHE A 115 -38.20 18.68 4.96
CA PHE A 115 -38.78 19.52 3.92
C PHE A 115 -39.87 20.46 4.47
N LYS A 116 -40.77 19.94 5.31
CA LYS A 116 -41.80 20.75 5.96
C LYS A 116 -41.19 21.84 6.85
N ALA A 117 -40.16 21.50 7.62
CA ALA A 117 -39.46 22.46 8.46
C ALA A 117 -38.76 23.54 7.61
N TYR A 118 -38.07 23.14 6.55
CA TYR A 118 -37.46 24.06 5.58
C TYR A 118 -38.49 25.03 5.00
N LEU A 119 -39.61 24.52 4.48
CA LEU A 119 -40.66 25.35 3.90
C LEU A 119 -41.19 26.40 4.89
N SER A 120 -41.45 26.01 6.14
CA SER A 120 -41.92 26.97 7.17
C SER A 120 -40.91 28.09 7.47
N THR A 121 -39.60 27.81 7.38
CA THR A 121 -38.56 28.85 7.59
C THR A 121 -38.42 29.77 6.39
N VAL A 122 -38.65 29.28 5.17
CA VAL A 122 -38.71 30.11 3.96
C VAL A 122 -39.86 31.12 4.06
N GLU A 123 -41.05 30.64 4.43
CA GLU A 123 -42.24 31.48 4.64
C GLU A 123 -42.01 32.54 5.73
N GLU A 124 -41.38 32.18 6.86
CA GLU A 124 -41.04 33.14 7.93
C GLU A 124 -40.10 34.24 7.41
N VAL A 125 -39.03 33.88 6.70
CA VAL A 125 -38.05 34.83 6.16
C VAL A 125 -38.70 35.78 5.16
N GLU A 126 -39.56 35.26 4.28
CA GLU A 126 -40.25 36.07 3.29
C GLU A 126 -41.21 37.08 3.95
N ALA A 127 -42.01 36.63 4.93
CA ALA A 127 -42.91 37.50 5.68
C ALA A 127 -42.15 38.63 6.42
N ARG A 128 -41.03 38.29 7.06
CA ARG A 128 -40.17 39.28 7.74
C ARG A 128 -39.53 40.25 6.77
N LYS A 129 -39.05 39.76 5.62
CA LYS A 129 -38.46 40.61 4.58
C LYS A 129 -39.46 41.63 4.08
N GLN A 130 -40.70 41.22 3.81
CA GLN A 130 -41.78 42.15 3.43
C GLN A 130 -42.04 43.19 4.54
N LYS A 131 -42.06 42.76 5.80
CA LYS A 131 -42.25 43.66 6.94
C LYS A 131 -41.12 44.69 7.07
N VAL A 132 -39.86 44.28 6.87
CA VAL A 132 -38.72 45.20 6.85
C VAL A 132 -38.88 46.24 5.74
N LEU A 133 -39.24 45.82 4.52
CA LEU A 133 -39.46 46.74 3.39
C LEU A 133 -40.53 47.80 3.69
N ILE A 134 -41.64 47.39 4.30
CA ILE A 134 -42.73 48.30 4.71
C ILE A 134 -42.21 49.29 5.78
N LEU A 135 -41.49 48.80 6.79
CA LEU A 135 -40.96 49.65 7.85
C LEU A 135 -39.89 50.63 7.35
N GLU A 136 -39.06 50.23 6.39
CA GLU A 136 -38.10 51.11 5.74
C GLU A 136 -38.79 52.25 4.97
N ASP A 137 -39.84 51.93 4.21
CA ASP A 137 -40.66 52.94 3.52
C ASP A 137 -41.33 53.91 4.51
N LEU A 138 -41.91 53.39 5.60
CA LEU A 138 -42.51 54.22 6.66
C LEU A 138 -41.49 55.10 7.39
N PHE A 139 -40.29 54.57 7.64
CA PHE A 139 -39.19 55.34 8.21
C PHE A 139 -38.74 56.47 7.27
N ASN A 140 -38.62 56.20 5.97
CA ASN A 140 -38.28 57.20 4.96
C ASN A 140 -39.34 58.32 4.87
N LYS A 141 -40.60 57.99 5.19
CA LYS A 141 -41.73 58.95 5.30
C LYS A 141 -41.79 59.66 6.66
N GLY A 142 -40.91 59.34 7.60
CA GLY A 142 -40.89 59.91 8.96
C GLY A 142 -41.99 59.40 9.89
N ALA A 143 -42.71 58.33 9.51
CA ALA A 143 -43.82 57.78 10.28
C ALA A 143 -43.40 56.72 11.30
N GLU A 144 -42.15 56.23 11.23
CA GLU A 144 -41.61 55.19 12.11
C GLU A 144 -40.23 55.54 12.64
N SER A 145 -39.85 54.92 13.76
CA SER A 145 -38.53 55.08 14.38
C SER A 145 -37.47 54.19 13.73
N GLN A 146 -36.26 54.71 13.54
CA GLN A 146 -35.10 53.94 13.08
C GLN A 146 -34.85 52.70 13.95
N MET A 147 -35.11 52.79 15.26
CA MET A 147 -34.92 51.67 16.18
C MET A 147 -35.79 50.47 15.79
N ARG A 148 -37.05 50.72 15.43
CA ARG A 148 -37.99 49.65 15.06
C ARG A 148 -37.58 48.94 13.77
N VAL A 149 -37.01 49.68 12.81
CA VAL A 149 -36.44 49.11 11.58
C VAL A 149 -35.25 48.21 11.92
N ILE A 150 -34.37 48.66 12.81
CA ILE A 150 -33.19 47.88 13.25
C ILE A 150 -33.64 46.60 13.96
N ASP A 151 -34.59 46.69 14.89
CA ASP A 151 -35.11 45.52 15.61
C ASP A 151 -35.69 44.47 14.66
N GLU A 152 -36.49 44.89 13.67
CA GLU A 152 -37.04 43.94 12.70
C GLU A 152 -35.95 43.35 11.79
N LYS A 153 -34.93 44.13 11.43
CA LYS A 153 -33.76 43.61 10.69
C LYS A 153 -32.99 42.56 11.48
N LEU A 154 -32.84 42.73 12.79
CA LEU A 154 -32.22 41.72 13.66
C LEU A 154 -33.03 40.42 13.66
N LEU A 155 -34.36 40.52 13.77
CA LEU A 155 -35.24 39.36 13.68
C LEU A 155 -35.20 38.67 12.30
N LEU A 156 -35.07 39.44 11.22
CA LEU A 156 -34.87 38.89 9.88
C LEU A 156 -33.54 38.14 9.78
N ILE A 157 -32.46 38.66 10.36
CA ILE A 157 -31.16 37.98 10.41
C ILE A 157 -31.27 36.66 11.17
N ASP A 158 -31.95 36.65 12.32
CA ASP A 158 -32.18 35.42 13.10
C ASP A 158 -33.02 34.40 12.32
N ALA A 159 -34.05 34.85 11.61
CA ALA A 159 -34.86 33.98 10.75
C ALA A 159 -34.01 33.41 9.59
N GLN A 160 -33.14 34.21 8.97
CA GLN A 160 -32.23 33.75 7.93
C GLN A 160 -31.24 32.70 8.45
N LYS A 161 -30.75 32.86 9.69
CA LYS A 161 -29.91 31.87 10.36
C LYS A 161 -30.66 30.54 10.54
N ARG A 162 -31.93 30.58 10.94
CA ARG A 162 -32.77 29.38 11.05
C ARG A 162 -33.00 28.72 9.69
N LEU A 163 -33.28 29.52 8.65
CA LEU A 163 -33.43 29.02 7.29
C LEU A 163 -32.16 28.30 6.81
N ASN A 164 -30.97 28.86 7.07
CA ASN A 164 -29.72 28.19 6.68
C ASN A 164 -29.54 26.84 7.39
N THR A 165 -29.88 26.76 8.68
CA THR A 165 -29.86 25.49 9.43
C THR A 165 -30.87 24.49 8.87
N ALA A 166 -32.10 24.93 8.59
CA ALA A 166 -33.15 24.07 8.03
C ALA A 166 -32.81 23.60 6.60
N THR A 167 -32.21 24.47 5.80
CA THR A 167 -31.70 24.16 4.45
C THR A 167 -30.63 23.08 4.52
N THR A 168 -29.68 23.22 5.45
CA THR A 168 -28.60 22.24 5.65
C THR A 168 -29.17 20.89 6.08
N ALA A 169 -30.12 20.88 7.03
CA ALA A 169 -30.79 19.66 7.46
C ALA A 169 -31.64 19.03 6.34
N TYR A 170 -32.27 19.82 5.49
CA TYR A 170 -32.99 19.29 4.33
C TYR A 170 -32.02 18.67 3.31
N ASN A 171 -30.91 19.33 2.99
CA ASN A 171 -29.93 18.80 2.05
C ASN A 171 -29.27 17.50 2.56
N TYR A 172 -29.02 17.38 3.87
CA TYR A 172 -28.48 16.15 4.47
C TYR A 172 -29.52 15.04 4.64
N SER A 173 -30.80 15.30 4.37
CA SER A 173 -31.83 14.25 4.36
C SER A 173 -31.65 13.28 3.18
N GLU A 174 -30.97 13.71 2.13
CA GLU A 174 -30.51 12.86 1.03
C GLU A 174 -29.02 12.55 1.24
N VAL A 175 -28.72 11.34 1.69
CA VAL A 175 -27.34 10.90 1.88
C VAL A 175 -26.79 10.44 0.54
N LYS A 176 -25.74 11.13 0.08
CA LYS A 176 -25.11 10.91 -1.22
C LYS A 176 -23.76 10.22 -1.10
N SER A 177 -23.32 9.58 -2.19
CA SER A 177 -21.96 9.04 -2.26
C SER A 177 -20.91 10.15 -2.44
N SER A 178 -19.86 10.15 -1.62
CA SER A 178 -18.70 11.03 -1.84
C SER A 178 -17.74 10.51 -2.93
N VAL A 179 -17.86 9.23 -3.31
CA VAL A 179 -16.93 8.53 -4.21
C VAL A 179 -17.66 7.62 -5.19
N THR A 180 -17.06 7.41 -6.36
CA THR A 180 -17.51 6.42 -7.34
C THR A 180 -16.88 5.07 -7.02
N GLY A 181 -17.68 4.02 -6.90
CA GLY A 181 -17.19 2.72 -6.47
C GLY A 181 -18.25 1.64 -6.36
N THR A 182 -17.88 0.54 -5.72
CA THR A 182 -18.77 -0.60 -5.46
C THR A 182 -19.13 -0.67 -3.98
N VAL A 183 -20.40 -0.91 -3.68
CA VAL A 183 -20.91 -1.04 -2.31
C VAL A 183 -20.41 -2.36 -1.68
N SER A 184 -19.57 -2.25 -0.67
CA SER A 184 -18.97 -3.37 0.06
C SER A 184 -19.85 -3.89 1.19
N ILE A 185 -20.49 -3.00 1.94
CA ILE A 185 -21.37 -3.36 3.06
C ILE A 185 -22.53 -2.37 3.13
N VAL A 186 -23.73 -2.87 3.44
CA VAL A 186 -24.91 -2.04 3.74
C VAL A 186 -25.38 -2.40 5.15
N ASN A 187 -25.24 -1.48 6.11
CA ASN A 187 -25.65 -1.70 7.49
C ASN A 187 -27.14 -1.37 7.67
N ALA A 188 -27.61 -0.31 7.01
CA ALA A 188 -28.95 0.22 7.20
C ALA A 188 -29.91 -0.21 6.08
N LYS A 189 -30.37 -1.47 6.14
CA LYS A 189 -31.15 -2.09 5.05
C LYS A 189 -32.66 -1.88 5.15
N ASN A 190 -33.17 -1.54 6.32
CA ASN A 190 -34.60 -1.59 6.61
C ASN A 190 -35.25 -0.20 6.53
N ILE A 191 -36.28 -0.07 5.70
CA ILE A 191 -37.15 1.12 5.67
C ILE A 191 -37.85 1.25 7.03
N GLY A 192 -37.88 2.45 7.58
CA GLY A 192 -38.43 2.77 8.90
C GLY A 192 -37.45 2.59 10.06
N GLN A 193 -36.26 2.03 9.84
CA GLN A 193 -35.21 1.97 10.85
C GLN A 193 -34.76 3.38 11.23
N VAL A 194 -34.71 3.66 12.53
CA VAL A 194 -34.21 4.94 13.04
C VAL A 194 -32.69 4.89 13.09
N VAL A 195 -32.05 5.87 12.46
CA VAL A 195 -30.60 6.09 12.49
C VAL A 195 -30.30 7.40 13.21
N MET A 196 -29.11 7.47 13.81
CA MET A 196 -28.61 8.65 14.51
C MET A 196 -27.48 9.31 13.74
N SER A 197 -27.27 10.61 13.98
CA SER A 197 -26.10 11.31 13.44
C SER A 197 -24.80 10.62 13.86
N GLY A 198 -23.97 10.27 12.87
CA GLY A 198 -22.71 9.54 13.03
C GLY A 198 -22.80 8.05 12.70
N ASP A 199 -24.01 7.49 12.55
CA ASP A 199 -24.18 6.09 12.19
C ASP A 199 -23.65 5.83 10.78
N VAL A 200 -22.92 4.71 10.62
CA VAL A 200 -22.44 4.22 9.32
C VAL A 200 -23.56 3.43 8.63
N LEU A 201 -24.05 3.97 7.52
CA LEU A 201 -25.15 3.38 6.76
C LEU A 201 -24.68 2.36 5.74
N ALA A 202 -23.57 2.65 5.05
CA ALA A 202 -22.96 1.80 4.03
C ALA A 202 -21.46 2.07 3.90
N GLU A 203 -20.77 1.15 3.24
CA GLU A 203 -19.34 1.19 2.97
C GLU A 203 -19.10 1.01 1.47
N VAL A 204 -18.26 1.87 0.88
CA VAL A 204 -17.98 1.90 -0.56
C VAL A 204 -16.49 1.74 -0.79
N VAL A 205 -16.14 0.85 -1.72
CA VAL A 205 -14.78 0.69 -2.22
C VAL A 205 -14.66 1.44 -3.54
N PRO A 206 -13.84 2.50 -3.63
CA PRO A 206 -13.65 3.27 -4.86
C PRO A 206 -13.16 2.40 -6.03
N ASP A 207 -13.68 2.63 -7.23
CA ASP A 207 -13.27 1.88 -8.44
C ASP A 207 -11.84 2.25 -8.89
N ASN A 208 -11.37 3.48 -8.59
CA ASN A 208 -10.00 3.94 -8.85
C ASN A 208 -9.09 3.78 -7.61
N ALA A 209 -9.31 2.73 -6.82
CA ALA A 209 -8.39 2.38 -5.76
C ALA A 209 -7.07 1.94 -6.39
N ASN A 210 -5.96 2.62 -6.08
CA ASN A 210 -4.63 2.10 -6.41
C ASN A 210 -4.51 0.71 -5.79
N LEU A 211 -4.55 -0.31 -6.63
CA LEU A 211 -4.47 -1.69 -6.19
C LEU A 211 -3.02 -1.96 -5.84
N ARG A 212 -2.78 -2.40 -4.61
CA ARG A 212 -1.46 -2.82 -4.16
C ARG A 212 -1.49 -4.28 -3.79
N LEU A 213 -0.38 -4.94 -4.03
CA LEU A 213 -0.23 -6.35 -3.70
C LEU A 213 0.31 -6.48 -2.28
N LYS A 214 -0.50 -7.05 -1.39
CA LYS A 214 -0.13 -7.40 -0.03
C LYS A 214 0.51 -8.78 -0.04
N VAL A 215 1.82 -8.82 0.15
CA VAL A 215 2.66 -10.02 -0.02
C VAL A 215 3.10 -10.55 1.33
N GLN A 216 2.94 -11.85 1.55
CA GLN A 216 3.40 -12.56 2.73
C GLN A 216 4.82 -13.09 2.52
N VAL A 217 5.78 -12.48 3.20
CA VAL A 217 7.19 -12.86 3.18
C VAL A 217 7.50 -13.74 4.37
N GLN A 218 8.15 -14.88 4.14
CA GLN A 218 8.54 -15.78 5.22
C GLN A 218 9.60 -15.16 6.13
N THR A 219 9.51 -15.45 7.43
CA THR A 219 10.44 -14.94 8.46
C THR A 219 11.92 -15.24 8.15
N LYS A 220 12.21 -16.37 7.49
CA LYS A 220 13.59 -16.73 7.08
C LYS A 220 14.17 -15.83 5.98
N ASP A 221 13.32 -15.19 5.19
CA ASP A 221 13.69 -14.46 3.97
C ASP A 221 13.63 -12.93 4.15
N ILE A 222 13.11 -12.43 5.28
CA ILE A 222 12.95 -10.99 5.56
C ILE A 222 14.25 -10.18 5.45
N ALA A 223 15.40 -10.81 5.76
CA ALA A 223 16.71 -10.17 5.63
C ALA A 223 17.06 -9.76 4.18
N PHE A 224 16.34 -10.30 3.20
CA PHE A 224 16.54 -10.10 1.77
C PHE A 224 15.45 -9.25 1.11
N VAL A 225 14.50 -8.71 1.88
CA VAL A 225 13.42 -7.87 1.35
C VAL A 225 13.58 -6.46 1.91
N ARG A 226 13.63 -5.47 1.03
CA ARG A 226 13.74 -4.04 1.37
C ARG A 226 12.86 -3.21 0.45
N PRO A 227 12.47 -2.00 0.88
CA PRO A 227 11.90 -1.00 -0.02
C PRO A 227 12.81 -0.78 -1.25
N ASP A 228 12.18 -0.44 -2.37
CA ASP A 228 12.78 -0.18 -3.69
C ASP A 228 13.34 -1.39 -4.43
N PHE A 229 13.14 -2.61 -3.90
CA PHE A 229 13.50 -3.82 -4.65
C PHE A 229 12.49 -4.09 -5.76
N MET A 230 13.00 -4.54 -6.90
CA MET A 230 12.18 -4.96 -8.03
C MET A 230 11.52 -6.31 -7.72
N ALA A 231 10.24 -6.43 -8.03
CA ALA A 231 9.45 -7.63 -7.90
C ALA A 231 8.86 -8.01 -9.25
N LYS A 232 8.91 -9.30 -9.57
CA LYS A 232 8.17 -9.89 -10.69
C LYS A 232 6.92 -10.54 -10.14
N ILE A 233 5.76 -10.12 -10.61
CA ILE A 233 4.45 -10.52 -10.12
C ILE A 233 3.77 -11.39 -11.16
N ALA A 234 3.26 -12.53 -10.77
CA ALA A 234 2.45 -13.39 -11.61
C ALA A 234 1.08 -13.59 -10.95
N PHE A 235 0.02 -13.05 -11.55
CA PHE A 235 -1.34 -13.27 -11.06
C PHE A 235 -1.76 -14.72 -11.34
N THR A 236 -2.21 -15.44 -10.32
CA THR A 236 -2.59 -16.86 -10.47
C THR A 236 -3.90 -17.03 -11.25
N SER A 237 -4.71 -15.98 -11.34
CA SER A 237 -5.97 -15.97 -12.09
C SER A 237 -5.79 -15.88 -13.60
N TYR A 238 -4.58 -15.62 -14.08
CA TYR A 238 -4.25 -15.48 -15.50
C TYR A 238 -3.20 -16.52 -15.92
N ASP A 239 -3.27 -16.99 -17.17
CA ASP A 239 -2.28 -17.92 -17.70
C ASP A 239 -0.93 -17.21 -17.90
N MET A 240 0.08 -17.65 -17.15
CA MET A 240 1.44 -17.08 -17.20
C MET A 240 2.09 -17.23 -18.58
N ALA A 241 1.72 -18.25 -19.37
CA ALA A 241 2.26 -18.43 -20.72
C ALA A 241 1.77 -17.36 -21.70
N ILE A 242 0.57 -16.82 -21.45
CA ILE A 242 -0.07 -15.81 -22.30
C ILE A 242 0.30 -14.41 -21.83
N TYR A 243 0.18 -14.14 -20.53
CA TYR A 243 0.26 -12.80 -19.98
C TYR A 243 1.59 -12.48 -19.28
N GLY A 244 2.43 -13.49 -19.04
CA GLY A 244 3.77 -13.30 -18.48
C GLY A 244 3.79 -12.85 -17.02
N GLN A 245 4.78 -12.03 -16.67
CA GLN A 245 5.00 -11.47 -15.33
C GLN A 245 4.99 -9.95 -15.42
N PHE A 246 4.39 -9.32 -14.41
CA PHE A 246 4.31 -7.87 -14.26
C PHE A 246 5.45 -7.36 -13.40
N ASP A 247 5.92 -6.17 -13.73
CA ASP A 247 6.96 -5.50 -12.98
C ASP A 247 6.32 -4.67 -11.87
N GLY A 248 6.92 -4.74 -10.68
CA GLY A 248 6.48 -4.00 -9.52
C GLY A 248 7.64 -3.63 -8.61
N ILE A 249 7.38 -2.69 -7.71
CA ILE A 249 8.37 -2.18 -6.75
C ILE A 249 7.85 -2.37 -5.34
N VAL A 250 8.70 -2.91 -4.47
CA VAL A 250 8.40 -3.01 -3.04
C VAL A 250 8.39 -1.60 -2.43
N LYS A 251 7.22 -1.12 -1.99
CA LYS A 251 7.10 0.18 -1.34
C LYS A 251 7.44 0.11 0.14
N THR A 252 6.83 -0.86 0.83
CA THR A 252 6.89 -0.95 2.29
C THR A 252 7.03 -2.40 2.73
N VAL A 253 7.72 -2.61 3.84
CA VAL A 253 7.84 -3.91 4.52
C VAL A 253 7.49 -3.70 5.99
N SER A 254 6.67 -4.58 6.56
CA SER A 254 6.24 -4.49 7.96
C SER A 254 7.45 -4.60 8.90
N ALA A 255 7.43 -3.82 9.99
CA ALA A 255 8.47 -3.86 11.01
C ALA A 255 8.33 -5.06 11.96
N SER A 256 7.16 -5.70 11.98
CA SER A 256 6.83 -6.84 12.83
C SER A 256 6.15 -7.95 12.03
N THR A 257 6.15 -9.15 12.60
CA THR A 257 5.46 -10.32 12.08
C THR A 257 3.98 -10.28 12.40
N SER A 258 3.14 -10.71 11.46
CA SER A 258 1.75 -11.09 11.68
C SER A 258 1.63 -12.62 11.70
N LEU A 259 0.60 -13.13 12.36
CA LEU A 259 0.31 -14.57 12.40
C LEU A 259 -0.73 -14.90 11.33
N ASP A 260 -0.51 -15.98 10.59
CA ASP A 260 -1.51 -16.52 9.67
C ASP A 260 -2.61 -17.27 10.43
N ALA A 261 -3.66 -17.72 9.74
CA ALA A 261 -4.71 -18.56 10.29
C ALA A 261 -4.16 -19.82 11.00
N ASP A 262 -3.04 -20.34 10.50
CA ASP A 262 -2.33 -21.50 11.06
C ASP A 262 -1.32 -21.15 12.17
N GLY A 263 -1.23 -19.87 12.58
CA GLY A 263 -0.30 -19.41 13.61
C GLY A 263 1.16 -19.29 13.14
N ILE A 264 1.43 -19.40 11.83
CA ILE A 264 2.78 -19.25 11.27
C ILE A 264 3.12 -17.75 11.15
N PRO A 265 4.26 -17.28 11.69
CA PRO A 265 4.65 -15.88 11.60
C PRO A 265 5.19 -15.51 10.21
N PHE A 266 4.66 -14.45 9.63
CA PHE A 266 5.10 -13.87 8.36
C PHE A 266 5.22 -12.34 8.44
N TYR A 267 6.02 -11.76 7.55
CA TYR A 267 6.10 -10.31 7.35
C TYR A 267 5.21 -9.90 6.18
N THR A 268 4.59 -8.74 6.25
CA THR A 268 3.79 -8.19 5.16
C THR A 268 4.63 -7.19 4.37
N ALA A 269 4.79 -7.40 3.08
CA ALA A 269 5.35 -6.42 2.15
C ALA A 269 4.25 -5.89 1.23
N ILE A 270 4.27 -4.59 0.95
CA ILE A 270 3.34 -3.94 0.03
C ILE A 270 4.11 -3.64 -1.26
N ILE A 271 3.60 -4.15 -2.37
CA ILE A 271 4.20 -4.00 -3.69
C ILE A 271 3.22 -3.25 -4.59
N GLU A 272 3.72 -2.24 -5.27
CA GLU A 272 2.98 -1.48 -6.28
C GLU A 272 3.35 -2.02 -7.66
N VAL A 273 2.36 -2.29 -8.50
CA VAL A 273 2.53 -2.71 -9.89
C VAL A 273 2.78 -1.47 -10.74
N ASP A 274 3.65 -1.56 -11.74
CA ASP A 274 3.88 -0.45 -12.68
C ASP A 274 2.67 -0.26 -13.61
N ASP A 275 2.06 0.93 -13.60
CA ASP A 275 0.86 1.27 -14.39
C ASP A 275 1.09 1.09 -15.91
N ASN A 276 2.32 1.30 -16.39
CA ASN A 276 2.65 1.16 -17.81
C ASN A 276 2.54 -0.30 -18.32
N GLU A 277 2.78 -1.28 -17.44
CA GLU A 277 2.63 -2.70 -17.79
C GLU A 277 1.16 -3.14 -17.77
N ILE A 278 0.32 -2.47 -16.97
CA ILE A 278 -1.14 -2.69 -16.93
C ILE A 278 -1.79 -2.17 -18.23
N GLU A 279 -1.37 -1.01 -18.72
CA GLU A 279 -1.87 -0.41 -19.97
C GLU A 279 -1.43 -1.19 -21.23
N ARG A 280 -0.28 -1.88 -21.18
CA ARG A 280 0.24 -2.65 -22.32
C ARG A 280 -0.66 -3.83 -22.71
N LEU A 281 -1.48 -4.31 -21.79
CA LEU A 281 -2.41 -5.42 -21.98
C LEU A 281 -3.82 -4.94 -21.62
N ASN A 282 -4.44 -4.19 -22.54
CA ASN A 282 -5.79 -3.57 -22.45
C ASN A 282 -6.96 -4.49 -21.97
N ASP A 283 -6.72 -5.78 -21.72
CA ASP A 283 -7.71 -6.80 -21.32
C ASP A 283 -7.56 -7.34 -19.89
N ILE A 284 -6.53 -6.93 -19.14
CA ILE A 284 -6.31 -7.46 -17.79
C ILE A 284 -6.94 -6.53 -16.76
N LYS A 285 -8.08 -6.97 -16.21
CA LYS A 285 -8.75 -6.29 -15.08
C LYS A 285 -8.34 -6.95 -13.78
N ILE A 286 -7.40 -6.33 -13.07
CA ILE A 286 -7.03 -6.74 -11.72
C ILE A 286 -8.19 -6.38 -10.77
N GLN A 287 -8.60 -7.34 -9.92
CA GLN A 287 -9.64 -7.13 -8.92
C GLN A 287 -9.08 -7.33 -7.51
N SER A 288 -9.68 -6.67 -6.53
CA SER A 288 -9.40 -6.94 -5.12
C SER A 288 -9.69 -8.40 -4.79
N GLY A 289 -8.83 -9.02 -3.97
CA GLY A 289 -8.91 -10.43 -3.58
C GLY A 289 -8.22 -11.40 -4.55
N MET A 290 -7.70 -10.93 -5.69
CA MET A 290 -6.90 -11.79 -6.58
C MET A 290 -5.61 -12.25 -5.90
N GLN A 291 -5.25 -13.51 -6.08
CA GLN A 291 -4.00 -14.08 -5.61
C GLN A 291 -2.88 -13.90 -6.65
N ALA A 292 -1.65 -13.71 -6.20
CA ALA A 292 -0.47 -13.59 -7.05
C ALA A 292 0.75 -14.25 -6.41
N SER A 293 1.58 -14.86 -7.24
CA SER A 293 2.92 -15.30 -6.85
C SER A 293 3.93 -14.22 -7.18
N VAL A 294 4.77 -13.88 -6.21
CA VAL A 294 5.71 -12.76 -6.29
C VAL A 294 7.12 -13.27 -6.13
N SER A 295 7.98 -12.84 -7.05
CA SER A 295 9.41 -13.06 -6.99
C SER A 295 10.11 -11.73 -6.77
N ILE A 296 10.52 -11.46 -5.53
CA ILE A 296 11.26 -10.26 -5.16
C ILE A 296 12.75 -10.49 -5.48
N ILE A 297 13.29 -9.67 -6.37
CA ILE A 297 14.70 -9.71 -6.76
C ILE A 297 15.48 -8.90 -5.73
N SER A 298 16.22 -9.60 -4.88
CA SER A 298 17.06 -9.00 -3.84
C SER A 298 18.42 -8.54 -4.40
N GLN A 299 19.33 -8.18 -3.49
CA GLN A 299 20.69 -7.83 -3.86
C GLN A 299 21.44 -9.00 -4.49
N LYS A 300 22.32 -8.65 -5.42
CA LYS A 300 23.25 -9.58 -6.03
C LYS A 300 24.25 -10.08 -5.00
N ARG A 301 24.52 -11.38 -5.03
CA ARG A 301 25.53 -12.03 -4.19
C ARG A 301 26.56 -12.71 -5.07
N THR A 302 27.81 -12.79 -4.62
CA THR A 302 28.83 -13.54 -5.36
C THR A 302 28.70 -15.03 -5.08
N VAL A 303 29.07 -15.87 -6.05
CA VAL A 303 29.08 -17.33 -5.88
C VAL A 303 29.93 -17.75 -4.68
N LEU A 304 31.06 -17.07 -4.46
CA LEU A 304 31.94 -17.30 -3.32
C LEU A 304 31.21 -17.08 -1.98
N SER A 305 30.40 -16.02 -1.88
CA SER A 305 29.66 -15.72 -0.64
C SER A 305 28.63 -16.80 -0.29
N TYR A 306 28.03 -17.44 -1.29
CA TYR A 306 27.06 -18.51 -1.09
C TYR A 306 27.74 -19.78 -0.54
N LEU A 307 28.91 -20.14 -1.07
CA LEU A 307 29.68 -21.33 -0.66
C LEU A 307 30.23 -21.24 0.76
N PHE A 308 30.69 -20.06 1.19
CA PHE A 308 31.34 -19.89 2.51
C PHE A 308 30.37 -19.56 3.66
N ASN A 309 29.12 -19.19 3.36
CA ASN A 309 28.10 -18.85 4.37
C ASN A 309 27.90 -19.94 5.45
N PRO A 310 27.74 -21.25 5.14
CA PRO A 310 27.56 -22.28 6.16
C PRO A 310 28.76 -22.42 7.12
N ILE A 311 29.98 -22.27 6.61
CA ILE A 311 31.22 -22.37 7.40
C ILE A 311 31.33 -21.20 8.38
N THR A 312 30.99 -19.98 7.92
CA THR A 312 31.02 -18.79 8.78
C THR A 312 29.98 -18.84 9.90
N LYS A 313 28.81 -19.46 9.66
CA LYS A 313 27.80 -19.66 10.70
C LYS A 313 28.25 -20.64 11.77
N LEU A 314 28.83 -21.78 11.38
CA LEU A 314 29.32 -22.80 12.30
C LEU A 314 30.44 -22.29 13.21
N SER A 315 31.40 -21.53 12.66
CA SER A 315 32.52 -20.99 13.43
C SER A 315 32.09 -19.94 14.47
N GLN A 316 31.02 -19.18 14.23
CA GLN A 316 30.56 -18.14 15.17
C GLN A 316 29.71 -18.70 16.31
N THR A 317 29.00 -19.82 16.09
CA THR A 317 28.23 -20.50 17.13
C THR A 317 29.14 -21.37 18.01
N ALA A 318 30.13 -22.06 17.43
CA ALA A 318 31.06 -22.93 18.17
C ALA A 318 32.10 -22.18 19.03
N LEU A 319 32.23 -20.86 18.88
CA LEU A 319 33.12 -20.01 19.69
C LEU A 319 32.34 -19.20 20.76
N ARG A 320 31.02 -19.41 20.88
CA ARG A 320 30.16 -18.77 21.90
C ARG A 320 29.59 -19.76 22.92
N GLU A 321 29.90 -21.05 22.78
CA GLU A 321 29.88 -22.05 23.87
C GLU A 321 31.32 -22.33 24.28
#